data_AF-A0A2G8KM23-F1
#
_entry.id   AF-A0A2G8KM23-F1
#
_cell.length_a   1.000
_cell.length_b   1.000
_cell.length_c   1.000
_cell.angle_alpha   90.00
_cell.angle_beta   90.00
_cell.angle_gamma   90.00
#
_symmetry.space_group_name_H-M   'P 1'
#
loop_
_entity.id
_entity.type
_entity.pdbx_description
1 polymer ?
#
loop_
_entity_poly.entity_id
_entity_poly.type
_entity_poly.pdbx_seq_one_letter_code
_entity_poly.pdbx_strand_id
1 'polypeptide(L)'
;MNRHYEGSLDEYYGCKTNLVPGEVPVFWACGVTGLEAMKSVKSETTFSHCGGSMFITDLKLVEDTSSPSSLPQNQPRVTWLTDDPPLASVLSEAAYRELQQLIMDVKDIHGKQGSGTETERFLKDALSLSHSKSIGIIMADVSSSNDDNGRDVSDSLPDSLAMALYLQRLD
;
A
#
# COMPACT_ATOMS: atom_id res chain seq x y z
N MET A 1 29.78 27.74 -18.79
CA MET A 1 30.48 26.44 -18.68
C MET A 1 29.47 25.45 -18.11
N ASN A 2 28.52 25.00 -18.93
CA ASN A 2 27.44 24.12 -18.52
C ASN A 2 27.94 22.68 -18.58
N ARG A 3 28.36 22.13 -17.43
CA ARG A 3 28.54 20.69 -17.30
C ARG A 3 27.17 20.08 -17.06
N HIS A 4 26.60 19.49 -18.11
CA HIS A 4 25.54 18.50 -17.97
C HIS A 4 26.13 17.30 -17.22
N TYR A 5 25.88 17.21 -15.92
CA TYR A 5 26.13 16.01 -15.15
C TYR A 5 24.96 15.05 -15.41
N GLU A 6 25.03 14.30 -16.51
CA GLU A 6 24.28 13.05 -16.63
C GLU A 6 25.07 11.97 -15.88
N GLY A 7 24.93 11.96 -14.55
CA GLY A 7 25.43 10.86 -13.74
C GLY A 7 24.67 9.57 -14.08
N SER A 8 25.37 8.44 -14.09
CA SER A 8 24.74 7.11 -14.22
C SER A 8 23.73 6.92 -13.09
N LEU A 9 22.63 6.19 -13.34
CA LEU A 9 21.69 5.77 -12.29
C LEU A 9 22.43 5.12 -11.09
N ASP A 10 23.54 4.44 -11.36
CA ASP A 10 24.34 3.77 -10.32
C ASP A 10 25.04 4.76 -9.37
N GLU A 11 25.26 6.01 -9.79
CA GLU A 11 25.99 7.02 -9.02
C GLU A 11 25.23 7.49 -7.78
N TYR A 12 23.90 7.36 -7.78
CA TYR A 12 23.03 7.83 -6.69
C TYR A 12 22.14 6.75 -6.07
N TYR A 13 21.74 5.71 -6.83
CA TYR A 13 20.79 4.70 -6.36
C TYR A 13 21.40 3.34 -6.04
N GLY A 14 22.73 3.21 -6.17
CA GLY A 14 23.45 1.96 -5.96
C GLY A 14 23.44 1.04 -7.17
N CYS A 15 23.89 -0.20 -7.00
CA CYS A 15 24.09 -1.13 -8.10
C CYS A 15 22.90 -2.07 -8.29
N LYS A 16 22.61 -2.45 -9.54
CA LYS A 16 21.68 -3.54 -9.84
C LYS A 16 22.15 -4.85 -9.23
N THR A 17 21.23 -5.58 -8.60
CA THR A 17 21.45 -6.93 -8.09
C THR A 17 20.77 -7.96 -8.98
N ASN A 18 21.32 -9.17 -9.02
CA ASN A 18 20.69 -10.30 -9.71
C ASN A 18 19.68 -10.95 -8.77
N LEU A 19 18.46 -11.19 -9.25
CA LEU A 19 17.43 -11.96 -8.54
C LEU A 19 17.55 -13.44 -8.90
N VAL A 20 17.71 -14.29 -7.90
CA VAL A 20 17.80 -15.75 -8.03
C VAL A 20 16.39 -16.37 -7.89
N PRO A 21 16.08 -17.50 -8.57
CA PRO A 21 14.79 -18.16 -8.38
C PRO A 21 14.46 -18.44 -6.90
N GLY A 22 13.29 -17.99 -6.47
CA GLY A 22 12.83 -18.11 -5.08
C GLY A 22 13.12 -16.90 -4.19
N GLU A 23 13.89 -15.91 -4.66
CA GLU A 23 14.08 -14.64 -3.94
C GLU A 23 12.86 -13.73 -4.08
N VAL A 24 12.50 -13.06 -2.98
CA VAL A 24 11.42 -12.06 -2.93
C VAL A 24 12.05 -10.66 -2.82
N PRO A 25 11.80 -9.75 -3.78
CA PRO A 25 12.31 -8.39 -3.69
C PRO A 25 11.62 -7.64 -2.55
N VAL A 26 12.41 -7.06 -1.65
CA VAL A 26 11.94 -6.22 -0.55
C VAL A 26 12.36 -4.78 -0.82
N PHE A 27 11.40 -3.86 -0.70
CA PHE A 27 11.63 -2.43 -0.90
C PHE A 27 11.53 -1.69 0.43
N TRP A 28 12.45 -0.77 0.68
CA TRP A 28 12.45 0.09 1.86
C TRP A 28 12.57 1.56 1.46
N ALA A 29 12.06 2.45 2.31
CA ALA A 29 12.36 3.87 2.16
C ALA A 29 13.86 4.10 2.40
N CYS A 30 14.49 4.90 1.54
CA CYS A 30 15.89 5.25 1.64
C CYS A 30 16.04 6.78 1.65
N GLY A 31 17.09 7.30 2.28
CA GLY A 31 17.38 8.74 2.34
C GLY A 31 17.48 9.42 0.96
N VAL A 32 17.67 8.65 -0.11
CA VAL A 32 17.71 9.14 -1.50
C VAL A 32 16.35 9.69 -2.00
N THR A 33 15.23 9.43 -1.31
CA THR A 33 13.94 10.07 -1.61
C THR A 33 14.04 11.60 -1.58
N GLY A 34 14.88 12.16 -0.70
CA GLY A 34 15.13 13.60 -0.63
C GLY A 34 15.79 14.13 -1.92
N LEU A 35 16.66 13.35 -2.56
CA LEU A 35 17.29 13.73 -3.83
C LEU A 35 16.24 13.86 -4.95
N GLU A 36 15.27 12.96 -5.02
CA GLU A 36 14.18 13.02 -6.01
C GLU A 36 13.28 14.23 -5.78
N ALA A 37 12.96 14.54 -4.52
CA ALA A 37 12.20 15.74 -4.18
C ALA A 37 12.96 17.02 -4.61
N MET A 38 14.28 17.08 -4.41
CA MET A 38 15.08 18.23 -4.83
C MET A 38 15.16 18.38 -6.36
N LYS A 39 15.22 17.26 -7.09
CA LYS A 39 15.17 17.29 -8.57
C LYS A 39 13.83 17.79 -9.10
N SER A 40 12.72 17.39 -8.48
CA SER A 40 11.38 17.78 -8.93
C SER A 40 11.12 19.28 -8.78
N VAL A 41 11.62 19.91 -7.72
CA VAL A 41 11.51 21.36 -7.48
C VAL A 41 12.52 22.19 -8.29
N LYS A 42 13.46 21.55 -9.00
CA LYS A 42 14.47 22.20 -9.84
C LYS A 42 15.27 23.28 -9.10
N SER A 43 15.70 22.97 -7.87
CA SER A 43 16.50 23.91 -7.08
C SER A 43 17.74 24.38 -7.84
N GLU A 44 18.04 25.68 -7.80
CA GLU A 44 19.22 26.27 -8.45
C GLU A 44 20.54 25.74 -7.86
N THR A 45 20.54 25.31 -6.60
CA THR A 45 21.70 24.73 -5.93
C THR A 45 21.26 23.67 -4.93
N THR A 46 21.92 22.52 -4.93
CA THR A 46 21.65 21.42 -3.99
C THR A 46 22.95 20.71 -3.65
N PHE A 47 23.12 20.35 -2.38
CA PHE A 47 24.23 19.54 -1.89
C PHE A 47 23.67 18.22 -1.36
N SER A 48 24.24 17.11 -1.81
CA SER A 48 23.91 15.75 -1.37
C SER A 48 25.16 14.90 -1.36
N HIS A 49 25.13 13.77 -0.65
CA HIS A 49 26.19 12.77 -0.73
C HIS A 49 26.11 11.97 -2.05
N CYS A 50 27.22 11.37 -2.48
CA CYS A 50 27.24 10.39 -3.57
C CYS A 50 26.74 9.02 -3.08
N GLY A 51 26.24 8.17 -3.98
CA GLY A 51 25.87 6.79 -3.67
C GLY A 51 27.00 6.06 -2.94
N GLY A 52 26.68 5.37 -1.84
CA GLY A 52 27.67 4.64 -1.03
C GLY A 52 28.61 5.51 -0.17
N SER A 53 28.50 6.85 -0.20
CA SER A 53 29.38 7.78 0.53
C SER A 53 28.64 8.54 1.64
N MET A 54 28.00 7.82 2.57
CA MET A 54 27.20 8.41 3.65
C MET A 54 28.07 9.11 4.72
N PHE A 55 27.49 10.08 5.42
CA PHE A 55 28.12 10.72 6.59
C PHE A 55 28.07 9.76 7.78
N ILE A 56 29.23 9.31 8.25
CA ILE A 56 29.36 8.44 9.43
C ILE A 56 29.35 9.32 10.68
N THR A 57 28.44 9.03 11.61
CA THR A 57 28.28 9.78 12.87
C THR A 57 28.78 8.99 14.07
N ASP A 58 29.11 9.67 15.17
CA ASP A 58 29.42 9.01 16.46
C ASP A 58 28.18 8.45 17.18
N LEU A 59 26.97 8.70 16.65
CA LEU A 59 25.74 8.13 17.19
C LEU A 59 25.75 6.62 16.93
N LYS A 60 25.69 5.84 18.02
CA LYS A 60 25.46 4.41 17.92
C LYS A 60 24.02 4.18 17.49
N LEU A 61 23.81 3.13 16.68
CA LEU A 61 22.48 2.60 16.45
C LEU A 61 21.93 2.18 17.81
N VAL A 62 20.98 2.95 18.34
CA VAL A 62 20.25 2.56 19.55
C VAL A 62 19.28 1.49 19.08
N GLU A 63 19.65 0.23 19.27
CA GLU A 63 18.67 -0.83 19.28
C GLU A 63 17.72 -0.51 20.43
N ASP A 64 16.46 -0.21 20.11
CA ASP A 64 15.45 0.01 21.14
C ASP A 64 15.19 -1.35 21.81
N THR A 65 16.01 -1.68 22.80
CA THR A 65 15.88 -2.91 23.61
C THR A 65 14.78 -2.80 24.65
N SER A 66 14.11 -1.64 24.73
CA SER A 66 12.87 -1.54 25.47
C SER A 66 11.82 -2.28 24.64
N SER A 67 11.58 -3.56 24.98
CA SER A 67 10.37 -4.24 24.52
C SER A 67 9.20 -3.37 24.99
N PRO A 68 8.50 -2.65 24.09
CA PRO A 68 7.40 -1.82 24.54
C PRO A 68 6.36 -2.79 25.10
N SER A 69 5.94 -2.55 26.34
CA SER A 69 4.98 -3.40 27.06
C SER A 69 3.61 -3.49 26.36
N SER A 70 3.41 -2.66 25.34
CA SER A 70 2.37 -2.74 24.31
C SER A 70 3.01 -2.67 22.92
N LEU A 71 2.47 -3.39 21.94
CA LEU A 71 2.90 -3.27 20.55
C LEU A 71 2.85 -1.78 20.13
N PRO A 72 3.93 -1.20 19.58
CA PRO A 72 3.94 0.21 19.23
C PRO A 72 2.86 0.46 18.17
N GLN A 73 2.11 1.55 18.30
CA GLN A 73 0.99 1.90 17.41
C GLN A 73 1.36 1.85 15.92
N ASN A 74 2.61 2.21 15.61
CA ASN A 74 3.18 2.23 14.26
C ASN A 74 4.01 0.99 13.92
N GLN A 75 3.87 -0.12 14.65
CA GLN A 75 4.56 -1.34 14.31
C GLN A 75 4.13 -1.81 12.91
N PRO A 76 5.08 -2.05 12.00
CA PRO A 76 4.75 -2.54 10.67
C PRO A 76 4.23 -3.98 10.76
N ARG A 77 3.10 -4.23 10.12
CA ARG A 77 2.48 -5.53 9.94
C ARG A 77 2.46 -5.85 8.45
N VAL A 78 3.03 -7.00 8.09
CA VAL A 78 3.00 -7.50 6.70
C VAL A 78 1.74 -8.34 6.51
N THR A 79 0.98 -8.06 5.45
CA THR A 79 -0.20 -8.83 5.05
C THR A 79 -0.01 -9.36 3.64
N TRP A 80 -0.06 -10.67 3.47
CA TRP A 80 0.03 -11.33 2.17
C TRP A 80 -1.30 -11.17 1.41
N LEU A 81 -1.22 -10.66 0.18
CA LEU A 81 -2.35 -10.45 -0.72
C LEU A 81 -2.53 -11.66 -1.64
N THR A 82 -1.44 -12.17 -2.21
CA THR A 82 -1.41 -13.35 -3.08
C THR A 82 -0.20 -14.22 -2.77
N ASP A 83 -0.35 -15.54 -2.95
CA ASP A 83 0.75 -16.49 -2.75
C ASP A 83 1.62 -16.64 -4.02
N ASP A 84 1.03 -16.54 -5.21
CA ASP A 84 1.73 -16.64 -6.50
C ASP A 84 1.09 -15.72 -7.57
N PRO A 85 1.80 -14.68 -8.06
CA PRO A 85 3.10 -14.21 -7.56
C PRO A 85 2.97 -13.72 -6.10
N PRO A 86 4.01 -13.89 -5.25
CA PRO A 86 3.94 -13.47 -3.86
C PRO A 86 3.85 -11.95 -3.78
N LEU A 87 2.69 -11.45 -3.36
CA LEU A 87 2.45 -10.03 -3.16
C LEU A 87 2.07 -9.79 -1.70
N ALA A 88 2.74 -8.84 -1.07
CA ALA A 88 2.40 -8.39 0.27
C ALA A 88 2.25 -6.87 0.30
N SER A 89 1.40 -6.40 1.20
CA SER A 89 1.33 -5.00 1.58
C SER A 89 1.68 -4.86 3.06
N VAL A 90 2.11 -3.65 3.45
CA VAL A 90 2.51 -3.32 4.81
C VAL A 90 1.63 -2.19 5.32
N LEU A 91 1.10 -2.35 6.51
CA LEU A 91 0.36 -1.32 7.25
C LEU A 91 0.79 -1.31 8.70
N SER A 92 0.48 -0.26 9.44
CA SER A 92 0.69 -0.27 10.90
C SER A 92 -0.32 -1.16 11.60
N GLU A 93 0.05 -1.68 12.77
CA GLU A 93 -0.86 -2.40 13.66
C GLU A 93 -2.10 -1.55 14.02
N ALA A 94 -1.95 -0.23 14.16
CA ALA A 94 -3.08 0.68 14.36
C ALA A 94 -4.02 0.75 13.15
N ALA A 95 -3.49 0.96 11.95
CA ALA A 95 -4.29 0.98 10.72
C ALA A 95 -5.01 -0.36 10.50
N TYR A 96 -4.35 -1.48 10.86
CA TYR A 96 -4.96 -2.80 10.84
C TYR A 96 -6.18 -2.88 11.75
N ARG A 97 -6.07 -2.39 13.00
CA ARG A 97 -7.18 -2.37 13.96
C ARG A 97 -8.33 -1.47 13.52
N GLU A 98 -8.03 -0.32 12.94
CA GLU A 98 -9.05 0.58 12.39
C GLU A 98 -9.82 -0.07 11.24
N LEU A 99 -9.15 -0.74 10.31
CA LEU A 99 -9.79 -1.48 9.22
C LEU A 99 -10.64 -2.66 9.74
N GLN A 100 -10.16 -3.36 10.78
CA GLN A 100 -10.93 -4.41 11.44
C GLN A 100 -12.18 -3.86 12.12
N GLN A 101 -12.09 -2.71 12.79
CA GLN A 101 -13.24 -2.09 13.42
C GLN A 101 -14.25 -1.61 12.37
N LEU A 102 -13.78 -0.99 11.29
CA LEU A 102 -14.64 -0.52 10.20
C LEU A 102 -15.51 -1.64 9.62
N ILE A 103 -14.94 -2.81 9.35
CA ILE A 103 -15.74 -3.92 8.83
C ILE A 103 -16.73 -4.47 9.87
N MET A 104 -16.37 -4.46 11.16
CA MET A 104 -17.29 -4.85 12.23
C MET A 104 -18.48 -3.89 12.30
N ASP A 105 -18.24 -2.58 12.20
CA ASP A 105 -19.29 -1.57 12.23
C ASP A 105 -20.22 -1.69 11.01
N VAL A 106 -19.66 -1.91 9.81
CA VAL A 106 -20.46 -2.15 8.59
C VAL A 106 -21.29 -3.43 8.73
N LYS A 107 -20.76 -4.48 9.36
CA LYS A 107 -21.48 -5.74 9.59
C LYS A 107 -22.63 -5.59 10.60
N ASP A 108 -22.44 -4.78 11.64
CA ASP A 108 -23.48 -4.49 12.64
C ASP A 108 -24.69 -3.79 11.98
N ILE A 109 -24.41 -2.83 11.08
CA ILE A 109 -25.44 -2.15 10.27
C ILE A 109 -26.28 -3.13 9.43
N HIS A 110 -25.69 -4.23 8.96
CA HIS A 110 -26.36 -5.23 8.12
C HIS A 110 -26.87 -6.47 8.88
N GLY A 111 -26.73 -6.52 10.21
CA GLY A 111 -27.27 -7.59 11.06
C GLY A 111 -26.70 -8.99 10.82
N LYS A 112 -25.53 -9.10 10.18
CA LYS A 112 -24.89 -10.41 9.86
C LYS A 112 -23.63 -10.60 10.70
N GLN A 113 -23.57 -11.67 11.48
CA GLN A 113 -22.32 -12.10 12.12
C GLN A 113 -21.37 -12.67 11.05
N GLY A 114 -20.31 -11.93 10.74
CA GLY A 114 -19.32 -12.36 9.76
C GLY A 114 -18.29 -13.33 10.34
N SER A 115 -17.91 -14.33 9.55
CA SER A 115 -16.77 -15.22 9.83
C SER A 115 -15.44 -14.45 9.76
N GLY A 116 -14.42 -14.89 10.49
CA GLY A 116 -13.07 -14.30 10.46
C GLY A 116 -12.46 -14.23 9.05
N THR A 117 -12.89 -15.13 8.15
CA THR A 117 -12.49 -15.19 6.74
C THR A 117 -12.92 -13.96 5.93
N GLU A 118 -14.06 -13.35 6.25
CA GLU A 118 -14.55 -12.16 5.53
C GLU A 118 -13.80 -10.89 5.91
N THR A 119 -13.43 -10.78 7.19
CA THR A 119 -12.59 -9.69 7.71
C THR A 119 -11.21 -9.70 7.07
N GLU A 120 -10.63 -10.90 6.91
CA GLU A 120 -9.36 -11.07 6.20
C GLU A 120 -9.48 -10.69 4.72
N ARG A 121 -10.58 -11.08 4.05
CA ARG A 121 -10.81 -10.73 2.65
C ARG A 121 -10.92 -9.23 2.43
N PHE A 122 -11.74 -8.54 3.23
CA PHE A 122 -11.89 -7.08 3.15
C PHE A 122 -10.56 -6.35 3.33
N LEU A 123 -9.73 -6.80 4.28
CA LEU A 123 -8.42 -6.22 4.48
C LEU A 123 -7.53 -6.38 3.23
N LYS A 124 -7.50 -7.58 2.63
CA LYS A 124 -6.74 -7.81 1.40
C LYS A 124 -7.25 -6.95 0.25
N ASP A 125 -8.57 -6.80 0.12
CA ASP A 125 -9.19 -5.96 -0.90
C ASP A 125 -8.82 -4.47 -0.70
N ALA A 126 -8.93 -3.95 0.53
CA ALA A 126 -8.56 -2.58 0.88
C ALA A 126 -7.07 -2.29 0.60
N LEU A 127 -6.18 -3.20 0.97
CA LEU A 127 -4.74 -3.09 0.71
C LEU A 127 -4.40 -3.22 -0.79
N SER A 128 -5.15 -4.04 -1.53
CA SER A 128 -4.99 -4.14 -2.98
C SER A 128 -5.43 -2.84 -3.66
N LEU A 129 -6.55 -2.26 -3.21
CA LEU A 129 -7.07 -0.98 -3.71
C LEU A 129 -6.11 0.18 -3.43
N SER A 130 -5.49 0.25 -2.25
CA SER A 130 -4.57 1.34 -1.89
C SER A 130 -3.30 1.41 -2.76
N HIS A 131 -2.97 0.34 -3.47
CA HIS A 131 -1.82 0.29 -4.38
C HIS A 131 -2.23 0.15 -5.86
N SER A 132 -3.53 0.16 -6.15
CA SER A 132 -4.04 0.03 -7.51
C SER A 132 -3.89 1.35 -8.27
N LYS A 133 -3.24 1.30 -9.45
CA LYS A 133 -3.15 2.46 -10.36
C LYS A 133 -4.41 2.67 -11.21
N SER A 134 -5.22 1.62 -11.32
CA SER A 134 -6.42 1.60 -12.15
C SER A 134 -7.39 0.59 -11.58
N ILE A 135 -8.67 0.92 -11.54
CA ILE A 135 -9.72 0.05 -11.01
C ILE A 135 -10.76 -0.17 -12.11
N GLY A 136 -11.00 -1.44 -12.44
CA GLY A 136 -12.10 -1.84 -13.33
C GLY A 136 -13.32 -2.23 -12.53
N ILE A 137 -14.45 -1.56 -12.76
CA ILE A 137 -15.73 -1.91 -12.13
C ILE A 137 -16.56 -2.66 -13.18
N ILE A 138 -16.81 -3.94 -12.95
CA ILE A 138 -17.62 -4.78 -13.82
C ILE A 138 -18.96 -5.01 -13.13
N MET A 139 -20.03 -4.53 -13.75
CA MET A 139 -21.39 -4.91 -13.39
C MET A 139 -21.85 -6.05 -14.28
N ALA A 140 -22.33 -7.13 -13.67
CA ALA A 140 -23.00 -8.20 -14.36
C ALA A 140 -24.40 -8.35 -13.77
N ASP A 141 -25.41 -8.19 -14.64
CA ASP A 141 -26.78 -8.57 -14.32
C ASP A 141 -26.91 -10.09 -14.47
N VAL A 142 -27.19 -10.80 -13.37
CA VAL A 142 -27.51 -12.23 -13.40
C VAL A 142 -29.02 -12.38 -13.28
N SER A 143 -29.72 -12.03 -14.35
CA SER A 143 -31.13 -12.38 -14.53
C SER A 143 -31.23 -13.80 -15.08
N SER A 144 -30.87 -14.81 -14.28
CA SER A 144 -31.14 -16.22 -14.62
C SER A 144 -32.46 -16.69 -14.01
N SER A 145 -33.53 -16.54 -14.81
CA SER A 145 -34.76 -17.34 -14.84
C SER A 145 -35.63 -17.51 -13.58
N ASN A 146 -36.85 -16.96 -13.67
CA ASN A 146 -38.15 -17.56 -13.33
C ASN A 146 -38.59 -17.88 -11.89
N ASP A 147 -37.98 -17.32 -10.84
CA ASP A 147 -38.68 -17.22 -9.54
C ASP A 147 -38.68 -15.79 -9.04
N ASP A 148 -39.85 -15.17 -9.14
CA ASP A 148 -40.18 -13.85 -8.61
C ASP A 148 -40.18 -13.91 -7.08
N ASN A 149 -38.99 -13.71 -6.50
CA ASN A 149 -38.83 -13.50 -5.07
C ASN A 149 -37.99 -12.25 -4.83
N GLY A 150 -38.52 -11.11 -5.30
CA GLY A 150 -38.42 -9.79 -4.66
C GLY A 150 -37.07 -9.34 -4.11
N ARG A 151 -35.94 -9.66 -4.76
CA ARG A 151 -34.67 -8.97 -4.48
C ARG A 151 -34.66 -7.72 -5.34
N ASP A 152 -34.66 -6.57 -4.68
CA ASP A 152 -34.70 -5.27 -5.33
C ASP A 152 -33.46 -5.07 -6.20
N VAL A 153 -33.64 -5.23 -7.51
CA VAL A 153 -32.60 -5.14 -8.56
C VAL A 153 -32.15 -3.68 -8.75
N SER A 154 -32.86 -2.72 -8.15
CA SER A 154 -32.73 -1.29 -8.41
C SER A 154 -31.46 -0.62 -7.87
N ASP A 155 -30.72 -1.24 -6.94
CA ASP A 155 -29.62 -0.58 -6.21
C ASP A 155 -28.22 -0.77 -6.82
N SER A 156 -28.03 -1.73 -7.72
CA SER A 156 -26.68 -2.09 -8.21
C SER A 156 -26.01 -1.03 -9.10
N LEU A 157 -26.79 -0.29 -9.89
CA LEU A 157 -26.28 0.75 -10.79
C LEU A 157 -25.96 2.07 -10.04
N PRO A 158 -26.82 2.59 -9.14
CA PRO A 158 -26.46 3.74 -8.31
C PRO A 158 -25.23 3.49 -7.43
N ASP A 159 -25.12 2.31 -6.81
CA ASP A 159 -24.02 2.00 -5.89
C ASP A 159 -22.67 1.87 -6.58
N SER A 160 -22.63 1.19 -7.74
CA SER A 160 -21.40 1.06 -8.52
C SER A 160 -20.94 2.40 -9.10
N LEU A 161 -21.88 3.26 -9.50
CA LEU A 161 -21.59 4.62 -9.95
C LEU A 161 -21.08 5.48 -8.78
N ALA A 162 -21.71 5.39 -7.61
CA ALA A 162 -21.24 6.06 -6.41
C ALA A 162 -19.82 5.61 -6.07
N MET A 163 -19.55 4.30 -6.09
CA MET A 163 -18.22 3.74 -5.86
C MET A 163 -17.20 4.25 -6.88
N ALA A 164 -17.55 4.28 -8.17
CA ALA A 164 -16.69 4.84 -9.22
C ALA A 164 -16.34 6.31 -8.95
N LEU A 165 -17.33 7.11 -8.57
CA LEU A 165 -17.15 8.53 -8.26
C LEU A 165 -16.30 8.75 -7.00
N TYR A 166 -16.48 7.93 -5.97
CA TYR A 166 -15.64 7.97 -4.77
C TYR A 166 -14.19 7.63 -5.12
N LEU A 167 -13.96 6.53 -5.84
CA LEU A 167 -12.62 6.09 -6.23
C LEU A 167 -11.91 7.10 -7.14
N GLN A 168 -12.65 7.78 -8.03
CA GLN A 168 -12.10 8.85 -8.88
C GLN A 168 -11.62 10.07 -8.07
N ARG A 169 -12.10 10.26 -6.84
CA ARG A 169 -11.71 11.38 -5.98
C ARG A 169 -10.58 11.08 -5.02
N LEU A 170 -10.06 9.85 -5.02
CA LEU A 170 -8.93 9.44 -4.18
C LEU A 170 -7.57 9.78 -4.82
N ASP A 171 -7.51 10.87 -5.59
CA ASP A 171 -6.28 11.41 -6.19
C ASP A 171 -5.40 12.13 -5.16
#